data_AF-A0AAV1B5K8-F1
#
_entry.id   AF-A0AAV1B5K8-F1
#
_cell.length_a   1.000
_cell.length_b   1.000
_cell.length_c   1.000
_cell.angle_alpha   90.00
_cell.angle_beta   90.00
_cell.angle_gamma   90.00
#
_symmetry.space_group_name_H-M   'P 1'
#
loop_
_entity.id
_entity.type
_entity.pdbx_description
1 polymer ?
#
loop_
_entity_poly.entity_id
_entity_poly.type
_entity_poly.pdbx_seq_one_letter_code
_entity_poly.pdbx_strand_id
1 'polypeptide(L)'
;MATNEDHPHDDSGHDGDKHVNKTEMEIRRGITIMKRIIRDRDRGMKYDVHWSQEGQLIEPNGSTLTSYLGSVVRREIPITCEDWRSIVLDDAKDKIRSEIQRSFNIEDTRRDYILKLAGKLHRGFRDFLSNKLLRDADKIFVDAELPNKYKDLITPEE
;
A
#
# COMPACT_ATOMS: atom_id res chain seq x y z
N MET A 1 38.11 57.28 0.12
CA MET A 1 39.12 56.27 -0.26
C MET A 1 38.55 54.92 0.13
N ALA A 2 38.12 54.14 -0.85
CA ALA A 2 37.68 52.76 -0.65
C ALA A 2 38.41 51.93 -1.71
N THR A 3 39.46 51.26 -1.29
CA THR A 3 40.14 50.21 -2.05
C THR A 3 39.62 48.88 -1.54
N ASN A 4 39.39 47.95 -2.47
CA ASN A 4 39.52 46.49 -2.36
C ASN A 4 38.90 45.95 -3.66
N GLU A 5 39.66 45.87 -4.74
CA GLU A 5 40.55 44.75 -5.11
C GLU A 5 39.77 43.44 -5.32
N ASP A 6 39.42 43.29 -6.59
CA ASP A 6 39.11 42.06 -7.32
C ASP A 6 40.29 41.07 -7.19
N HIS A 7 40.04 39.82 -6.81
CA HIS A 7 40.96 38.69 -7.04
C HIS A 7 40.17 37.37 -7.20
N PRO A 8 40.74 36.40 -7.94
CA PRO A 8 40.03 35.54 -8.87
C PRO A 8 39.65 34.16 -8.33
N HIS A 9 38.80 33.51 -9.12
CA HIS A 9 38.30 32.15 -8.98
C HIS A 9 39.36 31.12 -9.46
N ASP A 10 39.73 30.17 -8.61
CA ASP A 10 40.60 29.00 -8.87
C ASP A 10 40.16 27.90 -7.88
N ASP A 11 39.28 26.96 -8.25
CA ASP A 11 39.52 25.66 -8.89
C ASP A 11 40.68 24.82 -8.32
N SER A 12 40.38 23.99 -7.32
CA SER A 12 40.78 22.57 -7.23
C SER A 12 40.91 22.12 -5.77
N GLY A 13 40.22 21.02 -5.41
CA GLY A 13 40.35 20.44 -4.07
C GLY A 13 39.36 19.32 -3.79
N HIS A 14 39.55 18.20 -4.47
CA HIS A 14 38.92 16.90 -4.27
C HIS A 14 38.94 16.47 -2.79
N ASP A 15 37.79 16.21 -2.18
CA ASP A 15 37.72 15.33 -1.01
C ASP A 15 36.53 14.36 -1.17
N GLY A 16 36.91 13.10 -1.30
CA GLY A 16 36.06 11.99 -1.62
C GLY A 16 35.20 11.53 -0.44
N ASP A 17 34.37 10.55 -0.77
CA ASP A 17 33.66 9.69 0.18
C ASP A 17 32.73 10.38 1.19
N LYS A 18 31.67 11.01 0.65
CA LYS A 18 30.38 10.96 1.34
C LYS A 18 29.83 9.55 1.18
N HIS A 19 30.24 8.68 2.08
CA HIS A 19 29.58 7.41 2.36
C HIS A 19 28.10 7.71 2.61
N VAL A 20 27.27 7.54 1.57
CA VAL A 20 25.82 7.67 1.68
C VAL A 20 25.37 6.49 2.53
N ASN A 21 25.19 6.75 3.82
CA ASN A 21 24.56 5.82 4.74
C ASN A 21 23.19 5.47 4.18
N LYS A 22 23.10 4.25 3.65
CA LYS A 22 21.95 3.66 2.98
C LYS A 22 20.96 3.19 4.04
N THR A 23 20.43 4.09 4.84
CA THR A 23 19.40 3.78 5.85
C THR A 23 18.46 4.98 5.94
N GLU A 24 17.17 4.70 5.92
CA GLU A 24 16.03 5.64 5.86
C GLU A 24 15.65 6.20 4.47
N MET A 25 15.18 5.31 3.58
CA MET A 25 13.98 5.69 2.81
C MET A 25 12.77 5.70 3.75
N GLU A 26 12.62 6.76 4.55
CA GLU A 26 11.42 6.98 5.36
C GLU A 26 10.19 6.96 4.44
N ILE A 27 9.37 5.91 4.54
CA ILE A 27 8.02 5.94 3.99
C ILE A 27 7.21 6.95 4.81
N ARG A 28 7.22 8.21 4.36
CA ARG A 28 6.57 9.37 5.00
C ARG A 28 5.07 9.20 5.29
N ARG A 29 4.38 8.24 4.66
CA ARG A 29 2.92 8.05 4.78
C ARG A 29 2.58 6.77 5.52
N GLY A 30 1.75 6.87 6.55
CA GLY A 30 1.15 5.77 7.32
C GLY A 30 0.32 4.78 6.49
N ILE A 31 -0.14 3.67 7.10
CA ILE A 31 -1.20 2.84 6.51
C ILE A 31 -2.42 3.77 6.44
N THR A 32 -2.89 4.06 5.22
CA THR A 32 -4.02 4.98 5.05
C THR A 32 -5.29 4.25 5.47
N ILE A 33 -5.89 4.70 6.57
CA ILE A 33 -7.23 4.30 7.01
C ILE A 33 -8.22 5.32 6.44
N MET A 34 -9.12 4.90 5.55
CA MET A 34 -10.13 5.80 4.97
C MET A 34 -11.28 6.04 5.97
N LYS A 35 -10.99 6.75 7.06
CA LYS A 35 -11.90 7.05 8.17
C LYS A 35 -13.22 7.70 7.74
N ARG A 36 -13.24 8.38 6.59
CA ARG A 36 -14.48 8.93 6.01
C ARG A 36 -15.48 7.81 5.71
N ILE A 37 -15.07 6.78 4.98
CA ILE A 37 -15.91 5.65 4.61
C ILE A 37 -16.39 4.90 5.86
N ILE A 38 -15.50 4.71 6.84
CA ILE A 38 -15.87 4.07 8.11
C ILE A 38 -16.97 4.86 8.83
N ARG A 39 -16.80 6.18 8.98
CA ARG A 39 -17.82 7.05 9.60
C ARG A 39 -19.14 7.06 8.82
N ASP A 40 -19.08 7.04 7.50
CA ASP A 40 -20.26 7.03 6.64
C ASP A 40 -21.02 5.71 6.77
N ARG A 41 -20.29 4.59 6.79
CA ARG A 41 -20.84 3.26 7.07
C ARG A 41 -21.49 3.19 8.45
N ASP A 42 -20.85 3.74 9.47
CA ASP A 42 -21.40 3.76 10.84
C ASP A 42 -22.67 4.64 10.96
N ARG A 43 -22.86 5.58 10.02
CA ARG A 43 -24.11 6.34 9.84
C ARG A 43 -25.15 5.63 8.96
N GLY A 44 -24.85 4.41 8.50
CA GLY A 44 -25.72 3.63 7.60
C GLY A 44 -25.64 4.03 6.14
N MET A 45 -24.69 4.89 5.73
CA MET A 45 -24.53 5.29 4.33
C MET A 45 -23.73 4.24 3.55
N LYS A 46 -24.14 4.02 2.30
CA LYS A 46 -23.44 3.18 1.33
C LYS A 46 -23.18 3.94 0.05
N TYR A 47 -22.08 3.61 -0.61
CA TYR A 47 -21.68 4.21 -1.87
C TYR A 47 -22.15 3.35 -3.05
N ASP A 48 -22.84 3.94 -4.01
CA ASP A 48 -23.24 3.25 -5.25
C ASP A 48 -22.06 3.09 -6.20
N VAL A 49 -21.86 1.87 -6.69
CA VAL A 49 -20.77 1.53 -7.60
C VAL A 49 -21.34 1.19 -8.98
N HIS A 50 -20.85 1.89 -9.99
CA HIS A 50 -21.26 1.66 -11.38
C HIS A 50 -20.17 0.93 -12.17
N TRP A 51 -20.63 0.22 -13.20
CA TRP A 51 -19.80 -0.65 -14.02
C TRP A 51 -19.96 -0.28 -15.49
N SER A 52 -18.85 -0.26 -16.23
CA SER A 52 -18.87 -0.13 -17.69
C SER A 52 -19.45 -1.39 -18.33
N GLN A 53 -19.78 -1.31 -19.62
CA GLN A 53 -20.20 -2.49 -20.39
C GLN A 53 -19.13 -3.60 -20.38
N GLU A 54 -17.85 -3.21 -20.26
CA GLU A 54 -16.71 -4.12 -20.15
C GLU A 54 -16.49 -4.65 -18.72
N GLY A 55 -17.34 -4.27 -17.76
CA GLY A 55 -17.24 -4.69 -16.37
C GLY A 55 -16.14 -3.98 -15.57
N GLN A 56 -15.70 -2.79 -16.01
CA GLN A 56 -14.76 -1.97 -15.26
C GLN A 56 -15.50 -1.03 -14.30
N LEU A 57 -14.85 -0.66 -13.19
CA LEU A 57 -15.40 0.31 -12.26
C LEU A 57 -15.44 1.71 -12.89
N ILE A 58 -16.56 2.42 -12.72
CA ILE A 58 -16.74 3.79 -13.20
C ILE A 58 -16.50 4.78 -12.04
N GLU A 59 -15.84 5.88 -12.36
CA GLU A 59 -15.61 7.01 -11.45
C GLU A 59 -16.92 7.74 -11.08
N PRO A 60 -17.00 8.39 -9.90
CA PRO A 60 -15.94 8.60 -8.90
C PRO A 60 -15.87 7.52 -7.81
N ASN A 61 -16.89 6.67 -7.69
CA ASN A 61 -16.96 5.67 -6.63
C ASN A 61 -16.09 4.44 -6.93
N GLY A 62 -15.70 4.22 -8.19
CA GLY A 62 -14.76 3.18 -8.60
C GLY A 62 -13.36 3.32 -7.98
N SER A 63 -12.74 4.48 -8.09
CA SER A 63 -11.45 4.78 -7.43
C SER A 63 -11.57 4.78 -5.90
N THR A 64 -12.69 5.27 -5.37
CA THR A 64 -12.97 5.26 -3.93
C THR A 64 -13.06 3.83 -3.39
N LEU A 65 -13.79 2.95 -4.08
CA LEU A 65 -13.86 1.53 -3.78
C LEU A 65 -12.48 0.88 -3.85
N THR A 66 -11.73 1.10 -4.93
CA THR A 66 -10.40 0.50 -5.12
C THR A 66 -9.42 0.93 -4.03
N SER A 67 -9.45 2.20 -3.66
CA SER A 67 -8.61 2.76 -2.59
C SER A 67 -8.97 2.16 -1.23
N TYR A 68 -10.27 2.04 -0.95
CA TYR A 68 -10.74 1.46 0.31
C TYR A 68 -10.43 -0.03 0.38
N LEU A 69 -10.71 -0.77 -0.68
CA LEU A 69 -10.36 -2.18 -0.79
C LEU A 69 -8.88 -2.40 -0.54
N GLY A 70 -8.00 -1.60 -1.14
CA GLY A 70 -6.57 -1.68 -0.86
C GLY A 70 -6.22 -1.42 0.61
N SER A 71 -6.94 -0.54 1.29
CA SER A 71 -6.74 -0.30 2.73
C SER A 71 -7.17 -1.49 3.59
N VAL A 72 -8.31 -2.12 3.27
CA VAL A 72 -8.81 -3.30 3.99
C VAL A 72 -7.91 -4.50 3.74
N VAL A 73 -7.52 -4.76 2.49
CA VAL A 73 -6.60 -5.86 2.12
C VAL A 73 -5.28 -5.77 2.87
N ARG A 74 -4.69 -4.58 2.97
CA ARG A 74 -3.44 -4.38 3.70
C ARG A 74 -3.58 -4.57 5.21
N ARG A 75 -4.79 -4.52 5.76
CA ARG A 75 -5.07 -4.74 7.18
C ARG A 75 -5.36 -6.21 7.48
N GLU A 76 -6.08 -6.88 6.58
CA GLU A 76 -6.56 -8.25 6.81
C GLU A 76 -5.61 -9.34 6.29
N ILE A 77 -4.75 -9.04 5.31
CA ILE A 77 -3.92 -10.04 4.63
C ILE A 77 -2.44 -9.80 4.94
N PRO A 78 -1.75 -10.77 5.55
CA PRO A 78 -0.33 -10.65 5.82
C PRO A 78 0.49 -10.44 4.55
N ILE A 79 1.55 -9.64 4.65
CA ILE A 79 2.46 -9.40 3.52
C ILE A 79 3.26 -10.65 3.12
N THR A 80 3.52 -11.53 4.10
CA THR A 80 4.21 -12.82 3.95
C THR A 80 3.40 -13.82 3.15
N CYS A 81 2.10 -13.58 2.93
CA CYS A 81 1.29 -14.48 2.16
C CYS A 81 1.70 -14.46 0.68
N GLU A 82 2.18 -15.59 0.19
CA GLU A 82 2.59 -15.73 -1.20
C GLU A 82 1.43 -16.07 -2.14
N ASP A 83 0.57 -16.98 -1.69
CA ASP A 83 -0.52 -17.56 -2.49
C ASP A 83 -1.90 -17.05 -2.05
N TRP A 84 -2.49 -16.19 -2.88
CA TRP A 84 -3.85 -15.69 -2.71
C TRP A 84 -4.91 -16.80 -2.70
N ARG A 85 -4.63 -17.94 -3.32
CA ARG A 85 -5.57 -19.09 -3.38
C ARG A 85 -5.52 -19.96 -2.12
N SER A 86 -4.62 -19.66 -1.19
CA SER A 86 -4.53 -20.42 0.06
C SER A 86 -5.84 -20.34 0.86
N ILE A 87 -6.24 -21.48 1.41
CA ILE A 87 -7.46 -21.64 2.22
C ILE A 87 -7.35 -20.95 3.58
N VAL A 88 -6.13 -20.77 4.10
CA VAL A 88 -5.87 -20.05 5.37
C VAL A 88 -6.30 -18.58 5.29
N LEU A 89 -6.50 -18.05 4.08
CA LEU A 89 -6.97 -16.70 3.87
C LEU A 89 -8.49 -16.59 3.77
N ASP A 90 -9.26 -17.67 3.80
CA ASP A 90 -10.68 -17.61 3.50
C ASP A 90 -11.45 -16.76 4.52
N ASP A 91 -11.13 -16.88 5.80
CA ASP A 91 -11.70 -16.01 6.84
C ASP A 91 -11.36 -14.53 6.60
N ALA A 92 -10.11 -14.23 6.19
CA ALA A 92 -9.68 -12.87 5.87
C ALA A 92 -10.36 -12.34 4.59
N LYS A 93 -10.53 -13.16 3.56
CA LYS A 93 -11.26 -12.82 2.33
C LYS A 93 -12.74 -12.54 2.62
N ASP A 94 -13.34 -13.29 3.54
CA ASP A 94 -14.73 -13.09 3.94
C ASP A 94 -14.91 -11.85 4.80
N LYS A 95 -13.94 -11.51 5.68
CA LYS A 95 -13.87 -10.21 6.36
C LYS A 95 -13.79 -9.06 5.35
N ILE A 96 -12.90 -9.16 4.34
CA ILE A 96 -12.78 -8.16 3.27
C ILE A 96 -14.12 -8.01 2.52
N ARG A 97 -14.71 -9.11 2.06
CA ARG A 97 -16.01 -9.11 1.37
C ARG A 97 -17.09 -8.43 2.20
N SER A 98 -17.20 -8.83 3.46
CA SER A 98 -18.20 -8.31 4.41
C SER A 98 -18.03 -6.81 4.64
N GLU A 99 -16.80 -6.33 4.82
CA GLU A 99 -16.54 -4.90 5.03
C GLU A 99 -16.88 -4.07 3.79
N ILE A 100 -16.53 -4.57 2.60
CA ILE A 100 -16.81 -3.90 1.34
C ILE A 100 -18.31 -3.84 1.06
N GLN A 101 -19.04 -4.93 1.29
CA GLN A 101 -20.50 -4.98 1.10
C GLN A 101 -21.28 -4.12 2.12
N ARG A 102 -20.68 -3.84 3.29
CA ARG A 102 -21.24 -2.89 4.26
C ARG A 102 -21.08 -1.44 3.83
N SER A 103 -20.00 -1.10 3.12
CA SER A 103 -19.68 0.28 2.74
C SER A 103 -20.15 0.65 1.31
N PHE A 104 -20.33 -0.34 0.43
CA PHE A 104 -20.67 -0.13 -0.98
C PHE A 104 -21.86 -1.01 -1.40
N ASN A 105 -22.67 -0.48 -2.31
CA ASN A 105 -23.73 -1.24 -2.97
C ASN A 105 -23.12 -2.01 -4.15
N ILE A 106 -22.87 -3.30 -3.92
CA ILE A 106 -22.26 -4.21 -4.90
C ILE A 106 -23.18 -5.42 -5.05
N GLU A 107 -23.50 -5.75 -6.31
CA GLU A 107 -24.24 -6.96 -6.65
C GLU A 107 -23.44 -8.22 -6.32
N ASP A 108 -24.15 -9.28 -5.94
CA ASP A 108 -23.56 -10.56 -5.60
C ASP A 108 -22.71 -11.15 -6.74
N THR A 109 -23.17 -10.99 -7.98
CA THR A 109 -22.48 -11.41 -9.21
C THR A 109 -21.09 -10.80 -9.37
N ARG A 110 -20.80 -9.69 -8.68
CA ARG A 110 -19.53 -8.97 -8.72
C ARG A 110 -18.61 -9.28 -7.54
N ARG A 111 -19.00 -10.16 -6.61
CA ARG A 111 -18.15 -10.55 -5.45
C ARG A 111 -16.80 -11.13 -5.87
N ASP A 112 -16.78 -11.94 -6.92
CA ASP A 112 -15.53 -12.52 -7.44
C ASP A 112 -14.62 -11.47 -8.06
N TYR A 113 -15.19 -10.44 -8.69
CA TYR A 113 -14.41 -9.31 -9.19
C TYR A 113 -13.69 -8.60 -8.04
N ILE A 114 -14.40 -8.36 -6.92
CA ILE A 114 -13.81 -7.70 -5.75
C ILE A 114 -12.64 -8.50 -5.19
N LEU A 115 -12.77 -9.82 -5.04
CA LEU A 115 -11.66 -10.65 -4.58
C LEU A 115 -10.49 -10.70 -5.57
N LYS A 116 -10.76 -10.74 -6.88
CA LYS A 116 -9.70 -10.67 -7.90
C LYS A 116 -8.95 -9.34 -7.81
N LEU A 117 -9.67 -8.24 -7.63
CA LEU A 117 -9.09 -6.91 -7.44
C LEU A 117 -8.31 -6.84 -6.13
N ALA A 118 -8.81 -7.43 -5.05
CA ALA A 118 -8.14 -7.53 -3.76
C ALA A 118 -6.78 -8.23 -3.87
N GLY A 119 -6.74 -9.40 -4.52
CA GLY A 119 -5.50 -10.13 -4.75
C GLY A 119 -4.50 -9.35 -5.63
N LYS A 120 -4.98 -8.62 -6.65
CA LYS A 120 -4.14 -7.73 -7.46
C LYS A 120 -3.53 -6.60 -6.62
N LEU A 121 -4.33 -5.99 -5.74
CA LEU A 121 -3.87 -4.92 -4.85
C LEU A 121 -2.87 -5.43 -3.80
N HIS A 122 -3.09 -6.62 -3.24
CA HIS A 122 -2.15 -7.27 -2.32
C HIS A 122 -0.81 -7.54 -3.01
N ARG A 123 -0.83 -8.21 -4.17
CA ARG A 123 0.38 -8.48 -4.94
C ARG A 123 1.12 -7.19 -5.29
N GLY A 124 0.43 -6.17 -5.77
CA GLY A 124 1.05 -4.88 -6.09
C GLY A 124 1.67 -4.21 -4.87
N PHE A 125 1.05 -4.33 -3.70
CA PHE A 125 1.62 -3.84 -2.44
C PHE A 125 2.86 -4.65 -2.02
N ARG A 126 2.82 -5.98 -2.12
CA ARG A 126 3.95 -6.85 -1.83
C ARG A 126 5.13 -6.57 -2.75
N ASP A 127 4.88 -6.41 -4.05
CA ASP A 127 5.90 -6.08 -5.05
C ASP A 127 6.52 -4.70 -4.75
N PHE A 128 5.69 -3.71 -4.39
CA PHE A 128 6.16 -2.39 -3.97
C PHE A 128 7.09 -2.46 -2.76
N LEU A 129 6.72 -3.21 -1.71
CA LEU A 129 7.55 -3.33 -0.51
C LEU A 129 8.80 -4.19 -0.76
N SER A 130 8.69 -5.27 -1.54
CA SER A 130 9.83 -6.10 -1.93
C SER A 130 10.88 -5.27 -2.69
N ASN A 131 10.44 -4.47 -3.66
CA ASN A 131 11.35 -3.67 -4.48
C ASN A 131 11.89 -2.42 -3.76
N LYS A 132 11.15 -1.86 -2.80
CA LYS A 132 11.50 -0.58 -2.15
C LYS A 132 12.10 -0.71 -0.75
N LEU A 133 11.85 -1.81 -0.04
CA LEU A 133 12.21 -1.95 1.38
C LEU A 133 12.91 -3.26 1.74
N LEU A 134 12.74 -4.35 0.98
CA LEU A 134 12.94 -5.72 1.52
C LEU A 134 13.80 -6.67 0.67
N ARG A 135 14.40 -6.21 -0.44
CA ARG A 135 15.30 -7.04 -1.24
C ARG A 135 16.75 -6.69 -0.94
N ASP A 136 17.45 -7.60 -0.28
CA ASP A 136 18.89 -7.78 -0.49
C ASP A 136 19.15 -8.50 -1.83
N ALA A 137 20.40 -8.54 -2.28
CA ALA A 137 20.81 -9.03 -3.61
C ALA A 137 20.25 -10.42 -3.97
N ASP A 138 19.94 -11.25 -2.96
CA ASP A 138 19.48 -12.63 -3.11
C ASP A 138 17.96 -12.83 -3.07
N LYS A 139 17.15 -11.75 -3.10
CA LYS A 139 15.68 -11.82 -3.15
C LYS A 139 14.99 -12.44 -1.93
N ILE A 140 15.70 -12.58 -0.82
CA ILE A 140 15.18 -13.10 0.46
C ILE A 140 14.55 -11.94 1.25
N PHE A 141 13.41 -12.21 1.91
CA PHE A 141 12.79 -11.26 2.86
C PHE A 141 13.73 -11.11 4.07
N VAL A 142 14.44 -9.99 4.16
CA VAL A 142 15.28 -9.67 5.32
C VAL A 142 14.39 -9.01 6.38
N ASP A 143 14.18 -9.70 7.51
CA ASP A 143 13.47 -9.17 8.69
C ASP A 143 14.12 -7.91 9.28
N ALA A 144 15.36 -7.60 8.86
CA ALA A 144 16.22 -6.61 9.49
C ALA A 144 15.80 -5.14 9.28
N GLU A 145 15.00 -4.80 8.27
CA GLU A 145 14.64 -3.39 8.00
C GLU A 145 13.18 -3.19 7.56
N LEU A 146 12.26 -4.03 8.06
CA LEU A 146 10.85 -3.68 7.92
C LEU A 146 10.57 -2.39 8.70
N PRO A 147 10.03 -1.33 8.07
CA PRO A 147 9.59 -0.16 8.80
C PRO A 147 8.65 -0.63 9.91
N ASN A 148 8.92 -0.21 11.15
CA ASN A 148 8.17 -0.61 12.37
C ASN A 148 6.64 -0.58 12.17
N LYS A 149 6.18 0.26 11.23
CA LYS A 149 4.80 0.44 10.80
C LYS A 149 4.10 -0.78 10.17
N TYR A 150 4.80 -1.85 9.83
CA TYR A 150 4.21 -3.07 9.25
C TYR A 150 4.44 -4.33 10.10
N LYS A 151 5.05 -4.20 11.29
CA LYS A 151 5.27 -5.33 12.20
C LYS A 151 3.96 -6.03 12.58
N ASP A 152 2.89 -5.25 12.77
CA ASP A 152 1.55 -5.77 13.09
C ASP A 152 0.84 -6.44 11.89
N LEU A 153 1.41 -6.37 10.68
CA LEU A 153 0.87 -7.02 9.47
C LEU A 153 1.56 -8.36 9.15
N ILE A 154 2.52 -8.78 9.95
CA ILE A 154 3.33 -9.98 9.71
C ILE A 154 2.95 -11.12 10.66
N THR A 155 2.28 -10.86 11.78
CA THR A 155 1.93 -11.91 12.74
C THR A 155 1.15 -13.03 12.07
N PRO A 156 1.72 -14.26 11.98
CA PRO A 156 0.89 -15.43 11.81
C PRO A 156 -0.02 -15.51 13.04
N GLU A 157 -1.33 -15.68 12.84
CA GLU A 157 -2.14 -16.23 13.92
C GLU A 157 -1.51 -17.60 14.31
N GLU A 158 -1.32 -17.78 15.61
CA GLU A 158 -0.55 -18.85 16.28
C GLU A 158 -0.71 -20.27 15.70
#